data_AF-A0A7S3FZY7-F1
#
_entry.id   AF-A0A7S3FZY7-F1
#
_cell.length_a   1.000
_cell.length_b   1.000
_cell.length_c   1.000
_cell.angle_alpha   90.00
_cell.angle_beta   90.00
_cell.angle_gamma   90.00
#
_symmetry.space_group_name_H-M   'P 1'
#
loop_
_entity.id
_entity.type
_entity.pdbx_description
1 polymer ?
#
loop_
_entity_poly.entity_id
_entity_poly.type
_entity_poly.pdbx_seq_one_letter_code
_entity_poly.pdbx_strand_id
1 'polypeptide(L)'
;MNPRRSPSRRFSTSTLLLFAVAAVISFQLVFYLQSARNVQSSGGSSDGYTDALVDTMKMLNLTLQDIVASMDKAELELAALKLEAAKQPDAAADVSSQAGAKEQALAVPPPPLQRASEDVKVSAKKKFLVIGIPTVPRRAKYLQPTVAAIARQLPSSPADPLYNNVLVIVCNNRPGMHDEFKAVKDMIEGSEKKDYFEFIERTNPDPMGSKMDKGTPNLPGYKVRQQTMDVTTLLKEAKGKAHHYLFMEDDFELCPNAMQALLYLIGKAYRVHGNWLAIRTSYGLNGIILRDDDLDEMKEYYLSRYEARPPDHLMSEWTLKETTRAKSYLKDRTYICYKYNLFDHLGTVSSLRASSSPSYPRCYDKLGEPTLFANEAFKFNKCGHDDITPCQQQGDVKIPPVMWKP
;
A
#
# COMPACT_ATOMS: atom_id res chain seq x y z
N MET A 1 20.97 54.36 1.44
CA MET A 1 21.74 53.14 1.12
C MET A 1 20.82 51.94 1.32
N ASN A 2 20.46 51.24 0.25
CA ASN A 2 19.55 50.08 0.29
C ASN A 2 20.39 48.79 0.21
N PRO A 3 20.25 47.80 1.12
CA PRO A 3 21.03 46.59 1.07
C PRO A 3 20.49 45.67 -0.03
N ARG A 4 21.32 45.38 -1.03
CA ARG A 4 21.03 44.39 -2.08
C ARG A 4 20.90 43.01 -1.42
N ARG A 5 19.72 42.40 -1.51
CA ARG A 5 19.52 40.97 -1.17
C ARG A 5 20.15 40.11 -2.27
N SER A 6 20.99 39.16 -1.89
CA SER A 6 21.55 38.15 -2.78
C SER A 6 20.47 37.11 -3.17
N PRO A 7 20.46 36.59 -4.40
CA PRO A 7 19.51 35.57 -4.82
C PRO A 7 19.89 34.22 -4.23
N SER A 8 18.97 33.58 -3.51
CA SER A 8 19.12 32.20 -3.03
C SER A 8 19.05 31.23 -4.22
N ARG A 9 20.15 30.54 -4.53
CA ARG A 9 20.15 29.44 -5.50
C ARG A 9 19.48 28.22 -4.87
N ARG A 10 18.34 27.79 -5.42
CA ARG A 10 17.76 26.47 -5.12
C ARG A 10 18.32 25.45 -6.10
N PHE A 11 18.85 24.35 -5.59
CA PHE A 11 19.29 23.22 -6.42
C PHE A 11 18.08 22.42 -6.92
N SER A 12 18.15 21.94 -8.15
CA SER A 12 17.16 21.02 -8.72
C SER A 12 17.21 19.67 -8.00
N THR A 13 16.05 18.99 -7.90
CA THR A 13 15.92 17.62 -7.38
C THR A 13 16.84 16.63 -8.10
N SER A 14 17.05 16.78 -9.41
CA SER A 14 18.00 15.94 -10.16
C SER A 14 19.46 16.19 -9.74
N THR A 15 19.81 17.43 -9.42
CA THR A 15 21.16 17.77 -8.93
C THR A 15 21.40 17.15 -7.56
N LEU A 16 20.40 17.18 -6.67
CA LEU A 16 20.45 16.51 -5.37
C LEU A 16 20.58 14.99 -5.49
N LEU A 17 19.93 14.36 -6.47
CA LEU A 17 20.02 12.92 -6.70
C LEU A 17 21.42 12.51 -7.21
N LEU A 18 21.99 13.28 -8.15
CA LEU A 18 23.38 13.08 -8.60
C LEU A 18 24.39 13.24 -7.46
N PHE A 19 24.19 14.24 -6.58
CA PHE A 19 25.00 14.39 -5.38
C PHE A 19 24.82 13.23 -4.40
N ALA A 20 23.61 12.69 -4.25
CA ALA A 20 23.36 11.53 -3.40
C ALA A 20 24.06 10.26 -3.93
N VAL A 21 23.95 9.99 -5.24
CA VAL A 21 24.65 8.86 -5.89
C VAL A 21 26.16 9.02 -5.78
N ALA A 22 26.69 10.22 -6.06
CA ALA A 22 28.11 10.51 -5.93
C ALA A 22 28.60 10.39 -4.47
N ALA A 23 27.79 10.79 -3.50
CA ALA A 23 28.09 10.68 -2.07
C ALA A 23 28.09 9.22 -1.61
N VAL A 24 27.15 8.39 -2.06
CA VAL A 24 27.13 6.94 -1.77
C VAL A 24 28.36 6.26 -2.35
N ILE A 25 28.68 6.54 -3.62
CA ILE A 25 29.90 6.00 -4.27
C ILE A 25 31.16 6.43 -3.49
N SER A 26 31.25 7.72 -3.13
CA SER A 26 32.41 8.26 -2.40
C SER A 26 32.55 7.67 -1.00
N PHE A 27 31.45 7.53 -0.26
CA PHE A 27 31.44 6.95 1.09
C PHE A 27 31.87 5.49 1.07
N GLN A 28 31.36 4.71 0.11
CA GLN A 28 31.75 3.31 -0.07
C GLN A 28 33.22 3.16 -0.51
N LEU A 29 33.73 4.08 -1.35
CA LEU A 29 35.13 4.11 -1.73
C LEU A 29 36.05 4.41 -0.54
N VAL A 30 35.64 5.31 0.35
CA VAL A 30 36.38 5.62 1.59
C VAL A 30 36.39 4.42 2.54
N PHE A 31 35.23 3.77 2.73
CA PHE A 31 35.12 2.57 3.58
C PHE A 31 35.98 1.42 3.04
N TYR A 32 36.03 1.27 1.71
CA TYR A 32 36.91 0.33 1.02
C TYR A 32 38.39 0.64 1.26
N LEU A 33 38.82 1.89 1.06
CA LEU A 33 40.23 2.30 1.27
C LEU A 33 40.67 2.11 2.74
N GLN A 34 39.74 2.29 3.67
CA GLN A 34 40.01 2.11 5.10
C GLN A 34 40.07 0.63 5.49
N SER A 35 39.20 -0.21 4.91
CA SER A 35 39.23 -1.67 5.10
C SER A 35 40.48 -2.29 4.47
N ALA A 36 40.86 -1.86 3.26
CA ALA A 36 42.08 -2.30 2.58
C ALA A 36 43.34 -1.96 3.42
N ARG A 37 43.40 -0.77 4.03
CA ARG A 37 44.49 -0.40 4.95
C ARG A 37 44.56 -1.27 6.20
N ASN A 38 43.41 -1.61 6.81
CA ASN A 38 43.35 -2.44 8.03
C ASN A 38 43.72 -3.91 7.78
N VAL A 39 43.52 -4.41 6.56
CA VAL A 39 43.90 -5.78 6.17
C VAL A 39 45.39 -5.85 5.80
N GLN A 40 45.93 -4.81 5.16
CA GLN A 40 47.35 -4.73 4.84
C GLN A 40 48.24 -4.68 6.10
N SER A 41 47.72 -4.16 7.21
CA SER A 41 48.41 -4.17 8.52
C SER A 41 48.32 -5.49 9.28
N SER A 42 47.49 -6.45 8.85
CA SER A 42 47.26 -7.73 9.56
C SER A 42 47.87 -8.97 8.89
N GLY A 43 48.61 -8.82 7.78
CA GLY A 43 49.41 -9.91 7.20
C GLY A 43 48.62 -11.06 6.56
N GLY A 44 47.37 -10.83 6.17
CA GLY A 44 46.53 -11.84 5.51
C GLY A 44 46.99 -12.19 4.08
N SER A 45 46.74 -13.44 3.65
CA SER A 45 47.11 -13.93 2.31
C SER A 45 46.28 -13.25 1.20
N SER A 46 46.88 -13.14 0.00
CA SER A 46 46.31 -12.43 -1.15
C SER A 46 44.97 -12.98 -1.66
N ASP A 47 44.67 -14.24 -1.38
CA ASP A 47 43.53 -14.93 -2.00
C ASP A 47 42.19 -14.54 -1.35
N GLY A 48 42.20 -14.11 -0.09
CA GLY A 48 41.00 -13.56 0.56
C GLY A 48 40.58 -12.17 0.03
N TYR A 49 41.51 -11.46 -0.62
CA TYR A 49 41.26 -10.11 -1.14
C TYR A 49 40.38 -10.14 -2.40
N THR A 50 40.55 -11.14 -3.26
CA THR A 50 39.79 -11.26 -4.51
C THR A 50 38.33 -11.61 -4.26
N ASP A 51 38.05 -12.45 -3.26
CA ASP A 51 36.68 -12.89 -2.98
C ASP A 51 35.85 -11.76 -2.34
N ALA A 52 36.42 -11.04 -1.36
CA ALA A 52 35.76 -9.88 -0.76
C ALA A 52 35.50 -8.75 -1.77
N LEU A 53 36.41 -8.55 -2.73
CA LEU A 53 36.24 -7.58 -3.81
C LEU A 53 35.09 -7.99 -4.74
N VAL A 54 35.06 -9.26 -5.15
CA VAL A 54 34.00 -9.80 -6.03
C VAL A 54 32.63 -9.66 -5.37
N ASP A 55 32.51 -9.95 -4.07
CA ASP A 55 31.23 -9.85 -3.36
C ASP A 55 30.79 -8.40 -3.15
N THR A 56 31.73 -7.48 -2.89
CA THR A 56 31.43 -6.04 -2.81
C THR A 56 30.96 -5.49 -4.17
N MET A 57 31.61 -5.90 -5.27
CA MET A 57 31.20 -5.50 -6.62
C MET A 57 29.83 -6.07 -7.01
N LYS A 58 29.51 -7.31 -6.60
CA LYS A 58 28.16 -7.89 -6.79
C LYS A 58 27.11 -7.08 -6.03
N MET A 59 27.35 -6.73 -4.77
CA MET A 59 26.43 -5.91 -3.96
C MET A 59 26.21 -4.51 -4.55
N LEU A 60 27.28 -3.88 -5.05
CA LEU A 60 27.19 -2.59 -5.72
C LEU A 60 26.36 -2.69 -7.00
N ASN A 61 26.59 -3.74 -7.80
CA ASN A 61 25.85 -3.98 -9.04
C ASN A 61 24.35 -4.22 -8.78
N LEU A 62 24.00 -5.00 -7.76
CA LEU A 62 22.60 -5.22 -7.35
C LEU A 62 21.94 -3.91 -6.89
N THR A 63 22.64 -3.11 -6.08
CA THR A 63 22.12 -1.80 -5.62
C THR A 63 21.89 -0.84 -6.79
N LEU A 64 22.80 -0.82 -7.77
CA LEU A 64 22.64 -0.01 -8.99
C LEU A 64 21.49 -0.52 -9.86
N GLN A 65 21.32 -1.84 -9.98
CA GLN A 65 20.19 -2.43 -10.70
C GLN A 65 18.85 -2.09 -10.05
N ASP A 66 18.76 -2.09 -8.71
CA ASP A 66 17.55 -1.69 -7.99
C ASP A 66 17.23 -0.21 -8.18
N ILE A 67 18.23 0.66 -8.15
CA ILE A 67 18.07 2.09 -8.45
C ILE A 67 17.57 2.27 -9.88
N VAL A 68 18.20 1.63 -10.87
CA VAL A 68 17.81 1.72 -12.28
C VAL A 68 16.40 1.16 -12.52
N ALA A 69 16.05 0.04 -11.87
CA ALA A 69 14.73 -0.56 -11.98
C ALA A 69 13.62 0.27 -11.30
N SER A 70 13.98 1.11 -10.33
CA SER A 70 13.04 2.02 -9.67
C SER A 70 12.76 3.32 -10.44
N MET A 71 13.61 3.64 -11.44
CA MET A 71 13.46 4.81 -12.30
C MET A 71 12.49 4.52 -13.44
N ASP A 72 11.57 5.44 -13.73
CA ASP A 72 10.73 5.30 -14.93
C ASP A 72 11.59 5.50 -16.20
N LYS A 73 11.18 4.88 -17.32
CA LYS A 73 11.86 4.97 -18.62
C LYS A 73 12.11 6.43 -19.03
N ALA A 74 11.17 7.33 -18.72
CA ALA A 74 11.32 8.76 -18.96
C ALA A 74 12.48 9.40 -18.17
N GLU A 75 12.70 8.96 -16.93
CA GLU A 75 13.80 9.45 -16.08
C GLU A 75 15.15 8.90 -16.54
N LEU A 76 15.20 7.65 -17.02
CA LEU A 76 16.39 7.05 -17.63
C LEU A 76 16.74 7.73 -18.96
N GLU A 77 15.76 8.00 -19.82
CA GLU A 77 15.96 8.75 -21.07
C GLU A 77 16.45 10.17 -20.79
N LEU A 78 15.90 10.85 -19.78
CA LEU A 78 16.33 12.19 -19.37
C LEU A 78 17.75 12.19 -18.77
N ALA A 79 18.10 11.18 -17.97
CA ALA A 79 19.43 11.02 -17.41
C ALA A 79 20.47 10.75 -18.51
N ALA A 80 20.14 9.91 -19.50
CA ALA A 80 20.99 9.63 -20.66
C ALA A 80 21.22 10.89 -21.51
N LEU A 81 20.16 11.66 -21.79
CA LEU A 81 20.27 12.93 -22.53
C LEU A 81 21.14 13.95 -21.79
N LYS A 82 21.02 14.05 -20.46
CA LYS A 82 21.86 14.95 -19.65
C LYS A 82 23.33 14.50 -19.61
N LEU A 83 23.58 13.20 -19.54
CA LEU A 83 24.94 12.66 -19.58
C LEU A 83 25.60 12.91 -20.93
N GLU A 84 24.85 12.79 -22.02
CA GLU A 84 25.35 13.06 -23.37
C GLU A 84 25.59 14.56 -23.60
N ALA A 85 24.70 15.43 -23.11
CA ALA A 85 24.90 16.87 -23.11
C ALA A 85 26.10 17.31 -22.27
N ALA A 86 26.40 16.63 -21.15
CA ALA A 86 27.57 16.91 -20.34
C ALA A 86 28.90 16.54 -21.02
N LYS A 87 28.88 15.67 -22.04
CA LYS A 87 30.06 15.35 -22.87
C LYS A 87 30.34 16.39 -23.94
N GLN A 88 29.40 17.31 -24.21
CA GLN A 88 29.51 18.34 -25.24
C GLN A 88 29.16 19.71 -24.65
N PRO A 89 30.09 20.36 -23.92
CA PRO A 89 29.82 21.59 -23.16
C PRO A 89 29.37 22.78 -24.03
N ASP A 90 29.59 22.74 -25.35
CA ASP A 90 29.24 23.83 -26.27
C ASP A 90 27.83 23.71 -26.89
N ALA A 91 27.06 22.66 -26.57
CA ALA A 91 25.72 22.43 -27.14
C ALA A 91 24.54 22.63 -26.15
N ALA A 92 24.81 23.09 -24.92
CA ALA A 92 23.85 23.05 -23.81
C ALA A 92 22.65 24.03 -23.91
N ALA A 93 22.60 24.89 -24.94
CA ALA A 93 21.54 25.89 -25.07
C ALA A 93 20.25 25.36 -25.71
N ASP A 94 20.29 24.26 -26.48
CA ASP A 94 19.16 23.85 -27.33
C ASP A 94 18.29 22.74 -26.71
N VAL A 95 18.85 21.92 -25.81
CA VAL A 95 18.18 20.73 -25.22
C VAL A 95 17.09 21.09 -24.19
N SER A 96 17.16 22.27 -23.57
CA SER A 96 16.16 22.70 -22.58
C SER A 96 14.78 22.98 -23.20
N SER A 97 14.69 23.21 -24.51
CA SER A 97 13.43 23.51 -25.20
C SER A 97 12.64 22.25 -25.57
N GLN A 98 13.32 21.13 -25.85
CA GLN A 98 12.68 19.89 -26.29
C GLN A 98 12.21 18.98 -25.14
N ALA A 99 12.85 19.06 -23.97
CA ALA A 99 12.43 18.28 -22.79
C ALA A 99 11.06 18.71 -22.24
N GLY A 100 10.71 20.00 -22.34
CA GLY A 100 9.41 20.52 -21.87
C GLY A 100 8.22 20.11 -22.72
N ALA A 101 8.42 19.76 -24.00
CA ALA A 101 7.34 19.41 -24.92
C ALA A 101 6.87 17.95 -24.80
N LYS A 102 7.73 17.04 -24.31
CA LYS A 102 7.41 15.60 -24.21
C LYS A 102 6.68 15.24 -22.90
N GLU A 103 6.90 16.00 -21.83
CA GLU A 103 6.25 15.79 -20.52
C GLU A 103 4.77 16.26 -20.51
N GLN A 104 4.39 17.19 -21.40
CA GLN A 104 3.00 17.66 -21.55
C GLN A 104 2.12 16.74 -22.40
N ALA A 105 2.68 15.79 -23.15
CA ALA A 105 1.93 14.96 -24.09
C ALA A 105 1.31 13.67 -23.47
N LEU A 106 1.64 13.32 -22.22
CA LEU A 106 1.15 12.11 -21.55
C LEU A 106 0.30 12.38 -20.29
N ALA A 107 0.14 13.65 -19.90
CA ALA A 107 -0.72 14.03 -18.80
C ALA A 107 -2.14 14.31 -19.32
N VAL A 108 -2.97 13.26 -19.41
CA VAL A 108 -4.43 13.46 -19.48
C VAL A 108 -4.83 14.11 -18.14
N PRO A 109 -5.33 15.35 -18.10
CA PRO A 109 -5.80 15.94 -16.86
C PRO A 109 -6.95 15.08 -16.33
N PRO A 110 -6.95 14.70 -15.03
CA PRO A 110 -8.10 14.02 -14.46
C PRO A 110 -9.32 14.94 -14.63
N PRO A 111 -10.50 14.38 -14.98
CA PRO A 111 -11.70 15.17 -15.08
C PRO A 111 -11.91 15.95 -13.76
N PRO A 112 -12.32 17.23 -13.83
CA PRO A 112 -12.64 17.98 -12.64
C PRO A 112 -13.68 17.22 -11.82
N LEU A 113 -13.44 17.07 -10.52
CA LEU A 113 -14.38 16.52 -9.55
C LEU A 113 -15.64 17.41 -9.51
N GLN A 114 -16.53 17.24 -10.48
CA GLN A 114 -17.86 17.78 -10.44
C GLN A 114 -18.65 16.91 -9.47
N ARG A 115 -18.98 17.47 -8.30
CA ARG A 115 -20.02 16.90 -7.44
C ARG A 115 -21.32 16.95 -8.24
N ALA A 116 -21.68 15.83 -8.86
CA ALA A 116 -22.95 15.67 -9.51
C ALA A 116 -24.06 15.94 -8.50
N SER A 117 -24.80 17.03 -8.72
CA SER A 117 -26.05 17.32 -8.04
C SER A 117 -27.13 16.51 -8.75
N GLU A 118 -27.29 15.24 -8.35
CA GLU A 118 -28.38 14.40 -8.84
C GLU A 118 -29.49 14.28 -7.80
N ASP A 119 -30.72 14.22 -8.32
CA ASP A 119 -31.97 14.09 -7.62
C ASP A 119 -31.93 13.06 -6.47
N VAL A 120 -32.34 13.52 -5.29
CA VAL A 120 -32.31 12.73 -4.05
C VAL A 120 -33.43 11.68 -4.09
N LYS A 121 -33.18 10.56 -4.80
CA LYS A 121 -33.74 9.27 -4.39
C LYS A 121 -33.31 9.07 -2.95
N VAL A 122 -34.24 8.74 -2.06
CA VAL A 122 -33.96 8.38 -0.67
C VAL A 122 -32.96 7.21 -0.68
N SER A 123 -31.68 7.57 -0.64
CA SER A 123 -30.57 6.64 -0.69
C SER A 123 -30.68 5.78 0.55
N ALA A 124 -30.73 4.46 0.36
CA ALA A 124 -30.70 3.53 1.48
C ALA A 124 -29.55 3.93 2.41
N LYS A 125 -29.83 4.04 3.72
CA LYS A 125 -28.83 4.47 4.71
C LYS A 125 -27.58 3.58 4.58
N LYS A 126 -26.45 4.19 4.24
CA LYS A 126 -25.15 3.50 4.16
C LYS A 126 -24.83 2.84 5.49
N LYS A 127 -24.27 1.64 5.47
CA LYS A 127 -23.71 0.96 6.65
C LYS A 127 -22.48 1.73 7.16
N PHE A 128 -22.05 1.46 8.39
CA PHE A 128 -20.80 2.03 8.92
C PHE A 128 -19.57 1.47 8.21
N LEU A 129 -19.49 0.14 8.06
CA LEU A 129 -18.32 -0.55 7.52
C LEU A 129 -18.72 -1.70 6.58
N VAL A 130 -18.05 -1.79 5.44
CA VAL A 130 -17.99 -3.01 4.63
C VAL A 130 -16.64 -3.69 4.86
N ILE A 131 -16.63 -4.99 5.13
CA ILE A 131 -15.44 -5.84 5.10
C ILE A 131 -15.47 -6.63 3.81
N GLY A 132 -14.52 -6.39 2.91
CA GLY A 132 -14.41 -7.12 1.66
C GLY A 132 -13.38 -8.25 1.77
N ILE A 133 -13.79 -9.48 1.44
CA ILE A 133 -12.97 -10.69 1.47
C ILE A 133 -12.96 -11.36 0.09
N PRO A 134 -11.91 -11.20 -0.73
CA PRO A 134 -11.75 -12.00 -1.93
C PRO A 134 -11.26 -13.39 -1.54
N THR A 135 -11.80 -14.43 -2.16
CA THR A 135 -11.44 -15.81 -1.83
C THR A 135 -11.38 -16.69 -3.07
N VAL A 136 -10.48 -17.66 -3.03
CA VAL A 136 -10.25 -18.64 -4.11
C VAL A 136 -10.08 -20.04 -3.52
N PRO A 137 -10.34 -21.10 -4.28
CA PRO A 137 -10.09 -22.46 -3.83
C PRO A 137 -8.65 -22.67 -3.36
N ARG A 138 -8.49 -23.21 -2.15
CA ARG A 138 -7.19 -23.53 -1.54
C ARG A 138 -7.19 -24.98 -1.07
N ARG A 139 -5.98 -25.53 -0.86
CA ARG A 139 -5.81 -26.87 -0.26
C ARG A 139 -6.15 -26.89 1.24
N ALA A 140 -5.79 -25.82 1.93
CA ALA A 140 -6.11 -25.61 3.34
C ALA A 140 -7.41 -24.83 3.47
N LYS A 141 -8.17 -25.11 4.53
CA LYS A 141 -9.47 -24.50 4.83
C LYS A 141 -9.30 -23.24 5.68
N TYR A 142 -9.07 -22.10 5.04
CA TYR A 142 -8.83 -20.83 5.73
C TYR A 142 -10.09 -19.95 5.82
N LEU A 143 -10.98 -20.04 4.84
CA LEU A 143 -12.15 -19.15 4.78
C LEU A 143 -13.09 -19.37 5.96
N GLN A 144 -13.30 -20.62 6.37
CA GLN A 144 -14.17 -20.94 7.51
C GLN A 144 -13.68 -20.28 8.82
N PRO A 145 -12.43 -20.47 9.28
CA PRO A 145 -11.93 -19.79 10.48
C PRO A 145 -11.98 -18.26 10.36
N THR A 146 -11.62 -17.70 9.20
CA THR A 146 -11.70 -16.26 8.90
C THR A 146 -13.11 -15.70 9.10
N VAL A 147 -14.11 -16.31 8.46
CA VAL A 147 -15.52 -15.88 8.56
C VAL A 147 -16.07 -16.09 9.98
N ALA A 148 -15.72 -17.20 10.63
CA ALA A 148 -16.12 -17.47 12.00
C ALA A 148 -15.54 -16.44 13.00
N ALA A 149 -14.30 -16.00 12.81
CA ALA A 149 -13.66 -14.97 13.63
C ALA A 149 -14.39 -13.62 13.53
N ILE A 150 -14.85 -13.25 12.33
CA ILE A 150 -15.67 -12.05 12.14
C ILE A 150 -17.04 -12.23 12.79
N ALA A 151 -17.73 -13.34 12.51
CA ALA A 151 -19.07 -13.61 13.03
C ALA A 151 -19.15 -13.54 14.57
N ARG A 152 -18.10 -14.02 15.26
CA ARG A 152 -17.99 -13.94 16.73
C ARG A 152 -17.94 -12.51 17.29
N GLN A 153 -17.52 -11.52 16.50
CA GLN A 153 -17.41 -10.13 16.94
C GLN A 153 -18.55 -9.23 16.48
N LEU A 154 -19.46 -9.75 15.64
CA LEU A 154 -20.64 -9.00 15.20
C LEU A 154 -21.71 -9.06 16.30
N PRO A 155 -22.33 -7.92 16.67
CA PRO A 155 -23.29 -7.89 17.77
C PRO A 155 -24.64 -8.52 17.39
N SER A 156 -25.34 -9.07 18.39
CA SER A 156 -26.75 -9.50 18.26
C SER A 156 -27.73 -8.50 18.90
N SER A 157 -27.24 -7.53 19.66
CA SER A 157 -28.06 -6.57 20.41
C SER A 157 -28.23 -5.26 19.63
N PRO A 158 -29.47 -4.75 19.43
CA PRO A 158 -29.73 -3.43 18.86
C PRO A 158 -29.13 -2.25 19.62
N ALA A 159 -28.70 -2.45 20.87
CA ALA A 159 -28.02 -1.42 21.65
C ALA A 159 -26.55 -1.21 21.23
N ASP A 160 -25.96 -2.15 20.49
CA ASP A 160 -24.59 -2.04 20.01
C ASP A 160 -24.53 -1.13 18.76
N PRO A 161 -23.61 -0.15 18.70
CA PRO A 161 -23.49 0.75 17.54
C PRO A 161 -23.18 0.04 16.22
N LEU A 162 -22.61 -1.17 16.25
CA LEU A 162 -22.31 -1.97 15.06
C LEU A 162 -23.50 -2.86 14.64
N TYR A 163 -24.57 -2.93 15.44
CA TYR A 163 -25.73 -3.75 15.11
C TYR A 163 -26.37 -3.30 13.80
N ASN A 164 -26.45 -4.23 12.84
CA ASN A 164 -26.92 -3.96 11.48
C ASN A 164 -26.18 -2.81 10.78
N ASN A 165 -24.98 -2.43 11.23
CA ASN A 165 -24.16 -1.36 10.66
C ASN A 165 -22.85 -1.86 10.04
N VAL A 166 -22.65 -3.18 9.99
CA VAL A 166 -21.53 -3.82 9.30
C VAL A 166 -22.06 -4.72 8.19
N LEU A 167 -21.38 -4.76 7.05
CA LEU A 167 -21.63 -5.71 5.97
C LEU A 167 -20.32 -6.45 5.64
N VAL A 168 -20.35 -7.75 5.50
CA VAL A 168 -19.22 -8.58 5.10
C VAL A 168 -19.52 -9.14 3.71
N ILE A 169 -18.72 -8.74 2.72
CA ILE A 169 -18.84 -9.25 1.36
C ILE A 169 -17.77 -10.30 1.16
N VAL A 170 -18.19 -11.56 0.99
CA VAL A 170 -17.29 -12.68 0.65
C VAL A 170 -17.43 -12.95 -0.84
N CYS A 171 -16.37 -12.68 -1.60
CA CYS A 171 -16.37 -12.79 -3.05
C CYS A 171 -15.61 -14.05 -3.48
N ASN A 172 -16.32 -15.05 -4.00
CA ASN A 172 -15.72 -16.20 -4.65
C ASN A 172 -15.25 -15.81 -6.04
N ASN A 173 -13.94 -15.70 -6.22
CA ASN A 173 -13.33 -15.31 -7.47
C ASN A 173 -13.17 -16.49 -8.46
N ARG A 174 -13.47 -17.72 -8.04
CA ARG A 174 -13.45 -18.92 -8.90
C ARG A 174 -14.71 -19.78 -8.68
N PRO A 175 -15.86 -19.36 -9.21
CA PRO A 175 -17.12 -20.07 -9.08
C PRO A 175 -17.03 -21.52 -9.57
N GLY A 176 -17.77 -22.42 -8.92
CA GLY A 176 -17.89 -23.84 -9.30
C GLY A 176 -16.73 -24.76 -8.87
N MET A 177 -15.64 -24.24 -8.31
CA MET A 177 -14.49 -25.05 -7.83
C MET A 177 -14.18 -24.84 -6.34
N HIS A 178 -15.11 -24.26 -5.59
CA HIS A 178 -14.85 -23.73 -4.26
C HIS A 178 -15.78 -24.31 -3.18
N ASP A 179 -15.56 -25.57 -2.83
CA ASP A 179 -16.42 -26.29 -1.87
C ASP A 179 -16.45 -25.62 -0.48
N GLU A 180 -15.33 -25.07 -0.02
CA GLU A 180 -15.26 -24.34 1.25
C GLU A 180 -16.16 -23.11 1.24
N PHE A 181 -16.16 -22.32 0.16
CA PHE A 181 -17.05 -21.16 0.03
C PHE A 181 -18.52 -21.55 0.16
N LYS A 182 -18.94 -22.65 -0.49
CA LYS A 182 -20.31 -23.16 -0.37
C LYS A 182 -20.61 -23.57 1.07
N ALA A 183 -19.73 -24.33 1.71
CA ALA A 183 -19.92 -24.78 3.09
C ALA A 183 -20.01 -23.60 4.09
N VAL A 184 -19.18 -22.57 3.91
CA VAL A 184 -19.18 -21.36 4.75
C VAL A 184 -20.43 -20.52 4.52
N LYS A 185 -20.89 -20.42 3.26
CA LYS A 185 -22.16 -19.78 2.92
C LYS A 185 -23.33 -20.47 3.61
N ASP A 186 -23.46 -21.78 3.47
CA ASP A 186 -24.53 -22.58 4.07
C ASP A 186 -24.51 -22.45 5.62
N MET A 187 -23.31 -22.46 6.23
CA MET A 187 -23.13 -22.25 7.67
C MET A 187 -23.65 -20.88 8.13
N ILE A 188 -23.36 -19.80 7.38
CA ILE A 188 -23.79 -18.45 7.75
C ILE A 188 -25.28 -18.23 7.48
N GLU A 189 -25.82 -18.74 6.38
CA GLU A 189 -27.25 -18.67 6.06
C GLU A 189 -28.11 -19.35 7.14
N GLY A 190 -27.59 -20.41 7.76
CA GLY A 190 -28.22 -21.09 8.90
C GLY A 190 -28.02 -20.41 10.27
N SER A 191 -27.32 -19.28 10.34
CA SER A 191 -26.97 -18.61 11.60
C SER A 191 -27.80 -17.34 11.85
N GLU A 192 -27.78 -16.83 13.09
CA GLU A 192 -28.33 -15.51 13.43
C GLU A 192 -27.56 -14.34 12.80
N LYS A 193 -26.41 -14.60 12.17
CA LYS A 193 -25.54 -13.57 11.57
C LYS A 193 -25.78 -13.37 10.08
N LYS A 194 -26.68 -14.12 9.45
CA LYS A 194 -26.90 -14.08 7.99
C LYS A 194 -27.06 -12.67 7.40
N ASP A 195 -27.71 -11.76 8.13
CA ASP A 195 -27.99 -10.39 7.64
C ASP A 195 -26.74 -9.49 7.59
N TYR A 196 -25.63 -9.93 8.18
CA TYR A 196 -24.34 -9.26 8.09
C TYR A 196 -23.53 -9.69 6.87
N PHE A 197 -23.89 -10.76 6.16
CA PHE A 197 -23.04 -11.35 5.12
C PHE A 197 -23.72 -11.35 3.76
N GLU A 198 -22.93 -11.01 2.74
CA GLU A 198 -23.28 -11.11 1.33
C GLU A 198 -22.24 -12.00 0.63
N PHE A 199 -22.68 -13.15 0.12
CA PHE A 199 -21.84 -14.07 -0.63
C PHE A 199 -22.06 -13.84 -2.12
N ILE A 200 -21.02 -13.40 -2.83
CA ILE A 200 -21.05 -13.13 -4.26
C ILE A 200 -20.06 -14.01 -5.01
N GLU A 201 -20.36 -14.25 -6.29
CA GLU A 201 -19.50 -15.01 -7.18
C GLU A 201 -19.12 -14.13 -8.38
N ARG A 202 -17.83 -14.04 -8.66
CA ARG A 202 -17.29 -13.23 -9.76
C ARG A 202 -16.15 -13.98 -10.43
N THR A 203 -16.02 -13.81 -11.74
CA THR A 203 -14.88 -14.35 -12.49
C THR A 203 -14.20 -13.19 -13.16
N ASN A 204 -12.94 -12.95 -12.83
CA ASN A 204 -12.13 -11.91 -13.46
C ASN A 204 -10.93 -12.59 -14.12
N PRO A 205 -10.86 -12.67 -15.46
CA PRO A 205 -9.66 -13.16 -16.14
C PRO A 205 -8.51 -12.15 -16.01
N ASP A 206 -7.28 -12.62 -16.22
CA ASP A 206 -6.14 -11.71 -16.43
C ASP A 206 -6.38 -10.88 -17.71
N PRO A 207 -6.33 -9.54 -17.63
CA PRO A 207 -6.56 -8.66 -18.79
C PRO A 207 -5.59 -8.91 -19.94
N MET A 208 -4.39 -9.45 -19.69
CA MET A 208 -3.41 -9.70 -20.76
C MET A 208 -3.65 -11.02 -21.52
N GLY A 209 -4.53 -11.90 -21.03
CA GLY A 209 -4.88 -13.18 -21.68
C GLY A 209 -3.78 -14.26 -21.69
N SER A 210 -2.51 -13.90 -21.53
CA SER A 210 -1.38 -14.83 -21.43
C SER A 210 -1.28 -15.42 -20.02
N LYS A 211 -1.26 -16.75 -19.90
CA LYS A 211 -1.08 -17.47 -18.62
C LYS A 211 0.32 -18.03 -18.42
N MET A 212 1.28 -17.58 -19.23
CA MET A 212 2.61 -18.19 -19.31
C MET A 212 3.66 -17.44 -18.47
N ASP A 213 3.44 -16.16 -18.18
CA ASP A 213 4.40 -15.34 -17.45
C ASP A 213 4.22 -15.51 -15.94
N LYS A 214 5.25 -16.05 -15.29
CA LYS A 214 5.24 -16.29 -13.84
C LYS A 214 5.39 -15.01 -13.03
N GLY A 215 5.93 -13.96 -13.63
CA GLY A 215 6.33 -12.73 -12.94
C GLY A 215 7.53 -12.92 -12.03
N THR A 216 7.81 -11.88 -11.24
CA THR A 216 8.79 -11.83 -10.15
C THR A 216 8.13 -11.17 -8.92
N PRO A 217 8.79 -11.12 -7.75
CA PRO A 217 8.27 -10.37 -6.61
C PRO A 217 7.91 -8.90 -6.90
N ASN A 218 8.59 -8.27 -7.88
CA ASN A 218 8.40 -6.87 -8.24
C ASN A 218 7.64 -6.68 -9.56
N LEU A 219 7.55 -7.72 -10.40
CA LEU A 219 6.84 -7.68 -11.69
C LEU A 219 5.69 -8.70 -11.67
N PRO A 220 4.42 -8.25 -11.64
CA PRO A 220 3.26 -9.13 -11.63
C PRO A 220 3.23 -10.13 -12.78
N GLY A 221 3.15 -11.42 -12.45
CA GLY A 221 2.75 -12.47 -13.40
C GLY A 221 1.23 -12.54 -13.56
N TYR A 222 0.74 -13.40 -14.45
CA TYR A 222 -0.70 -13.50 -14.75
C TYR A 222 -1.58 -13.71 -13.51
N LYS A 223 -1.14 -14.52 -12.54
CA LYS A 223 -1.90 -14.77 -11.30
C LYS A 223 -2.03 -13.52 -10.44
N VAL A 224 -0.95 -12.73 -10.35
CA VAL A 224 -0.93 -11.50 -9.55
C VAL A 224 -1.76 -10.43 -10.22
N ARG A 225 -1.71 -10.30 -11.56
CA ARG A 225 -2.61 -9.41 -12.30
C ARG A 225 -4.07 -9.80 -12.14
N GLN A 226 -4.36 -11.10 -12.18
CA GLN A 226 -5.70 -11.62 -11.91
C GLN A 226 -6.15 -11.30 -10.48
N GLN A 227 -5.27 -11.43 -9.48
CA GLN A 227 -5.55 -11.00 -8.10
C GLN A 227 -5.87 -9.50 -8.04
N THR A 228 -5.16 -8.66 -8.78
CA THR A 228 -5.48 -7.23 -8.88
C THR A 228 -6.89 -7.01 -9.44
N MET A 229 -7.31 -7.77 -10.46
CA MET A 229 -8.69 -7.68 -10.97
C MET A 229 -9.73 -8.20 -9.97
N ASP A 230 -9.37 -9.23 -9.20
CA ASP A 230 -10.20 -9.77 -8.14
C ASP A 230 -10.45 -8.70 -7.05
N VAL A 231 -9.43 -7.90 -6.71
CA VAL A 231 -9.52 -6.74 -5.82
C VAL A 231 -10.39 -5.62 -6.42
N THR A 232 -10.19 -5.23 -7.68
CA THR A 232 -10.96 -4.14 -8.30
C THR A 232 -12.44 -4.46 -8.38
N THR A 233 -12.80 -5.71 -8.70
CA THR A 233 -14.19 -6.16 -8.67
C THR A 233 -14.76 -6.08 -7.26
N LEU A 234 -14.03 -6.49 -6.23
CA LEU A 234 -14.51 -6.37 -4.85
C LEU A 234 -14.73 -4.92 -4.42
N LEU A 235 -13.83 -3.99 -4.78
CA LEU A 235 -14.00 -2.56 -4.52
C LEU A 235 -15.27 -2.01 -5.19
N LYS A 236 -15.54 -2.43 -6.43
CA LYS A 236 -16.77 -2.07 -7.16
C LYS A 236 -18.02 -2.57 -6.44
N GLU A 237 -18.00 -3.80 -5.94
CA GLU A 237 -19.14 -4.42 -5.25
C GLU A 237 -19.39 -3.80 -3.86
N ALA A 238 -18.35 -3.24 -3.23
CA ALA A 238 -18.46 -2.54 -1.96
C ALA A 238 -18.94 -1.08 -2.09
N LYS A 239 -18.68 -0.43 -3.23
CA LYS A 239 -18.95 0.99 -3.44
C LYS A 239 -20.42 1.33 -3.18
N GLY A 240 -20.62 2.35 -2.34
CA GLY A 240 -21.93 2.88 -1.98
C GLY A 240 -22.65 2.12 -0.88
N LYS A 241 -22.15 0.96 -0.41
CA LYS A 241 -22.82 0.14 0.62
C LYS A 241 -22.53 0.59 2.05
N ALA A 242 -21.38 1.23 2.29
CA ALA A 242 -20.99 1.74 3.61
C ALA A 242 -20.26 3.08 3.53
N HIS A 243 -19.95 3.67 4.68
CA HIS A 243 -19.08 4.84 4.80
C HIS A 243 -17.58 4.48 4.72
N HIS A 244 -17.24 3.26 5.15
CA HIS A 244 -15.87 2.76 5.19
C HIS A 244 -15.78 1.38 4.57
N TYR A 245 -14.61 1.06 4.06
CA TYR A 245 -14.27 -0.25 3.51
C TYR A 245 -13.02 -0.76 4.20
N LEU A 246 -13.05 -1.98 4.71
CA LEU A 246 -11.90 -2.71 5.21
C LEU A 246 -11.58 -3.83 4.23
N PHE A 247 -10.34 -3.83 3.73
CA PHE A 247 -9.81 -4.97 2.98
C PHE A 247 -9.36 -6.07 3.95
N MET A 248 -9.81 -7.30 3.71
CA MET A 248 -9.38 -8.46 4.47
C MET A 248 -9.14 -9.67 3.56
N GLU A 249 -8.06 -10.42 3.78
CA GLU A 249 -7.80 -11.65 3.02
C GLU A 249 -8.52 -12.86 3.65
N ASP A 250 -8.72 -13.93 2.88
CA ASP A 250 -9.46 -15.13 3.32
C ASP A 250 -8.69 -16.05 4.27
N ASP A 251 -7.44 -15.70 4.59
CA ASP A 251 -6.54 -16.44 5.48
C ASP A 251 -6.07 -15.65 6.71
N PHE A 252 -6.89 -14.71 7.16
CA PHE A 252 -6.70 -13.96 8.41
C PHE A 252 -7.87 -14.11 9.36
N GLU A 253 -7.59 -14.18 10.66
CA GLU A 253 -8.61 -14.03 11.70
C GLU A 253 -8.54 -12.63 12.31
N LEU A 254 -9.69 -12.08 12.69
CA LEU A 254 -9.71 -10.89 13.54
C LEU A 254 -9.24 -11.23 14.95
N CYS A 255 -8.36 -10.39 15.49
CA CYS A 255 -7.95 -10.49 16.89
C CYS A 255 -9.12 -10.23 17.86
N PRO A 256 -9.09 -10.77 19.09
CA PRO A 256 -10.16 -10.56 20.06
C PRO A 256 -10.40 -9.07 20.36
N ASN A 257 -11.59 -8.56 20.07
CA ASN A 257 -11.99 -7.14 20.16
C ASN A 257 -11.48 -6.23 19.02
N ALA A 258 -11.05 -6.79 17.88
CA ALA A 258 -10.66 -6.00 16.72
C ALA A 258 -11.80 -5.10 16.21
N MET A 259 -13.06 -5.54 16.24
CA MET A 259 -14.19 -4.69 15.78
C MET A 259 -14.36 -3.43 16.63
N GLN A 260 -14.21 -3.52 17.95
CA GLN A 260 -14.22 -2.35 18.83
C GLN A 260 -13.00 -1.45 18.57
N ALA A 261 -11.83 -2.04 18.31
CA ALA A 261 -10.63 -1.28 17.96
C ALA A 261 -10.81 -0.53 16.62
N LEU A 262 -11.42 -1.14 15.61
CA LEU A 262 -11.72 -0.49 14.33
C LEU A 262 -12.67 0.71 14.51
N LEU A 263 -13.74 0.54 15.30
CA LEU A 263 -14.67 1.63 15.62
C LEU A 263 -13.94 2.80 16.32
N TYR A 264 -13.10 2.49 17.31
CA TYR A 264 -12.26 3.47 17.99
C TYR A 264 -11.32 4.19 17.03
N LEU A 265 -10.62 3.46 16.16
CA LEU A 265 -9.60 4.01 15.26
C LEU A 265 -10.18 4.92 14.21
N ILE A 266 -11.31 4.55 13.59
CA ILE A 266 -12.01 5.40 12.64
C ILE A 266 -12.50 6.68 13.34
N GLY A 267 -13.10 6.55 14.53
CA GLY A 267 -13.52 7.70 15.32
C GLY A 267 -12.38 8.62 15.75
N LYS A 268 -11.22 8.04 16.10
CA LYS A 268 -9.99 8.80 16.39
C LYS A 268 -9.44 9.48 15.14
N ALA A 269 -9.39 8.79 14.01
CA ALA A 269 -8.91 9.33 12.74
C ALA A 269 -9.71 10.58 12.36
N TYR A 270 -11.05 10.56 12.45
CA TYR A 270 -11.85 11.77 12.19
C TYR A 270 -11.57 12.93 13.16
N ARG A 271 -11.30 12.64 14.44
CA ARG A 271 -11.04 13.66 15.45
C ARG A 271 -9.65 14.29 15.32
N VAL A 272 -8.65 13.48 15.03
CA VAL A 272 -7.24 13.87 15.02
C VAL A 272 -6.82 14.34 13.63
N HIS A 273 -7.33 13.68 12.59
CA HIS A 273 -6.97 13.84 11.18
C HIS A 273 -8.24 13.93 10.32
N GLY A 274 -9.01 15.02 10.45
CA GLY A 274 -10.34 15.15 9.81
C GLY A 274 -10.38 14.89 8.29
N ASN A 275 -9.23 14.97 7.61
CA ASN A 275 -9.07 14.62 6.20
C ASN A 275 -8.09 13.43 6.00
N TRP A 276 -8.29 12.34 6.73
CA TRP A 276 -7.46 11.14 6.61
C TRP A 276 -7.64 10.42 5.26
N LEU A 277 -6.59 9.72 4.84
CA LEU A 277 -6.52 8.96 3.60
C LEU A 277 -7.01 7.53 3.79
N ALA A 278 -6.22 6.76 4.54
CA ALA A 278 -6.43 5.37 4.85
C ALA A 278 -5.91 5.09 6.26
N ILE A 279 -6.40 4.01 6.87
CA ILE A 279 -5.91 3.53 8.17
C ILE A 279 -5.37 2.13 8.00
N ARG A 280 -4.12 1.90 8.41
CA ARG A 280 -3.44 0.62 8.39
C ARG A 280 -3.50 -0.05 9.76
N THR A 281 -3.96 -1.30 9.79
CA THR A 281 -4.15 -2.09 11.03
C THR A 281 -3.60 -3.52 10.96
N SER A 282 -2.97 -3.87 9.84
CA SER A 282 -2.27 -5.14 9.56
C SER A 282 -1.15 -4.88 8.55
N TYR A 283 -0.59 -5.93 7.96
CA TYR A 283 0.39 -5.91 6.87
C TYR A 283 -0.18 -6.50 5.57
N GLY A 284 0.59 -6.39 4.47
CA GLY A 284 0.17 -6.83 3.15
C GLY A 284 -0.95 -5.95 2.59
N LEU A 285 -1.96 -6.55 1.94
CA LEU A 285 -3.18 -5.84 1.56
C LEU A 285 -4.25 -5.92 2.67
N ASN A 286 -4.11 -6.85 3.60
CA ASN A 286 -4.99 -6.98 4.76
C ASN A 286 -4.96 -5.74 5.68
N GLY A 287 -6.09 -5.45 6.33
CA GLY A 287 -6.16 -4.44 7.41
C GLY A 287 -6.10 -2.98 6.95
N ILE A 288 -6.39 -2.70 5.67
CA ILE A 288 -6.49 -1.31 5.17
C ILE A 288 -7.94 -0.86 5.21
N ILE A 289 -8.16 0.28 5.87
CA ILE A 289 -9.44 0.96 5.91
C ILE A 289 -9.40 2.15 4.97
N LEU A 290 -10.36 2.21 4.05
CA LEU A 290 -10.59 3.31 3.11
C LEU A 290 -11.95 3.95 3.39
N ARG A 291 -12.14 5.20 2.93
CA ARG A 291 -13.48 5.80 2.85
C ARG A 291 -14.14 5.34 1.57
N ASP A 292 -15.46 5.21 1.60
CA ASP A 292 -16.25 4.82 0.43
C ASP A 292 -16.01 5.73 -0.79
N ASP A 293 -15.83 7.03 -0.55
CA ASP A 293 -15.59 8.03 -1.60
C ASP A 293 -14.28 7.80 -2.38
N ASP A 294 -13.36 7.01 -1.83
CA ASP A 294 -12.05 6.74 -2.42
C ASP A 294 -12.01 5.42 -3.21
N LEU A 295 -13.04 4.57 -3.10
CA LEU A 295 -13.00 3.22 -3.71
C LEU A 295 -12.98 3.27 -5.23
N ASP A 296 -13.70 4.20 -5.86
CA ASP A 296 -13.67 4.35 -7.31
C ASP A 296 -12.29 4.76 -7.81
N GLU A 297 -11.67 5.78 -7.20
CA GLU A 297 -10.31 6.19 -7.59
C GLU A 297 -9.31 5.07 -7.34
N MET A 298 -9.40 4.37 -6.20
CA MET A 298 -8.48 3.26 -5.92
C MET A 298 -8.64 2.14 -6.95
N LYS A 299 -9.88 1.78 -7.31
CA LYS A 299 -10.19 0.80 -8.36
C LYS A 299 -9.58 1.24 -9.71
N GLU A 300 -9.80 2.49 -10.13
CA GLU A 300 -9.22 3.02 -11.37
C GLU A 300 -7.68 3.06 -11.31
N TYR A 301 -7.10 3.34 -10.14
CA TYR A 301 -5.65 3.31 -9.94
C TYR A 301 -5.09 1.90 -10.19
N TYR A 302 -5.68 0.89 -9.55
CA TYR A 302 -5.33 -0.52 -9.78
C TYR A 302 -5.44 -0.91 -11.26
N LEU A 303 -6.53 -0.54 -11.94
CA LEU A 303 -6.73 -0.83 -13.37
C LEU A 303 -5.68 -0.15 -14.26
N SER A 304 -5.18 1.03 -13.87
CA SER A 304 -4.11 1.70 -14.63
C SER A 304 -2.70 1.20 -14.34
N ARG A 305 -2.52 0.36 -13.30
CA ARG A 305 -1.20 -0.01 -12.76
C ARG A 305 -1.00 -1.51 -12.52
N TYR A 306 -1.96 -2.37 -12.88
CA TYR A 306 -1.93 -3.80 -12.55
C TYR A 306 -0.71 -4.55 -13.11
N GLU A 307 -0.08 -4.06 -14.18
CA GLU A 307 1.14 -4.62 -14.76
C GLU A 307 2.42 -4.16 -14.04
N ALA A 308 2.35 -3.07 -13.28
CA ALA A 308 3.52 -2.43 -12.72
C ALA A 308 3.96 -3.07 -11.40
N ARG A 309 3.02 -3.36 -10.49
CA ARG A 309 3.31 -3.91 -9.16
C ARG A 309 2.19 -4.82 -8.65
N PRO A 310 2.48 -5.75 -7.71
CA PRO A 310 1.46 -6.52 -7.00
C PRO A 310 0.46 -5.63 -6.25
N PRO A 311 -0.75 -6.12 -5.91
CA PRO A 311 -1.81 -5.25 -5.44
C PRO A 311 -1.55 -4.61 -4.06
N ASP A 312 -0.83 -5.28 -3.17
CA ASP A 312 -0.33 -4.72 -1.91
C ASP A 312 0.69 -3.61 -2.16
N HIS A 313 1.63 -3.81 -3.07
CA HIS A 313 2.60 -2.78 -3.48
C HIS A 313 1.93 -1.59 -4.16
N LEU A 314 0.86 -1.80 -4.93
CA LEU A 314 0.08 -0.71 -5.55
C LEU A 314 -0.68 0.11 -4.52
N MET A 315 -1.15 -0.51 -3.43
CA MET A 315 -1.71 0.25 -2.32
C MET A 315 -0.64 1.15 -1.68
N SER A 316 0.55 0.61 -1.42
CA SER A 316 1.64 1.41 -0.85
C SER A 316 2.06 2.52 -1.81
N GLU A 317 2.21 2.24 -3.10
CA GLU A 317 2.51 3.23 -4.14
C GLU A 317 1.48 4.38 -4.14
N TRP A 318 0.19 4.05 -4.05
CA TRP A 318 -0.89 5.03 -3.99
C TRP A 318 -0.85 5.84 -2.70
N THR A 319 -0.89 5.16 -1.54
CA THR A 319 -0.97 5.83 -0.22
C THR A 319 0.27 6.67 0.11
N LEU A 320 1.45 6.26 -0.36
CA LEU A 320 2.71 6.99 -0.23
C LEU A 320 2.89 8.07 -1.31
N LYS A 321 1.91 8.23 -2.20
CA LYS A 321 1.87 9.26 -3.24
C LYS A 321 3.11 9.18 -4.14
N GLU A 322 3.50 7.98 -4.58
CA GLU A 322 4.69 7.81 -5.42
C GLU A 322 4.47 8.35 -6.84
N THR A 323 3.26 8.19 -7.39
CA THR A 323 2.93 8.63 -8.76
C THR A 323 2.27 10.01 -8.80
N THR A 324 2.37 10.71 -9.94
CA THR A 324 1.72 12.02 -10.17
C THR A 324 0.20 11.96 -9.99
N ARG A 325 -0.44 10.88 -10.45
CA ARG A 325 -1.87 10.64 -10.25
C ARG A 325 -2.23 10.58 -8.76
N ALA A 326 -1.50 9.77 -8.00
CA ALA A 326 -1.71 9.63 -6.56
C ALA A 326 -1.46 10.97 -5.83
N LYS A 327 -0.37 11.68 -6.13
CA LYS A 327 -0.09 13.02 -5.57
C LYS A 327 -1.23 14.00 -5.82
N SER A 328 -1.73 14.04 -7.06
CA SER A 328 -2.80 14.96 -7.49
C SER A 328 -4.13 14.70 -6.77
N TYR A 329 -4.54 13.42 -6.68
CA TYR A 329 -5.80 13.05 -6.04
C TYR A 329 -5.72 13.20 -4.51
N LEU A 330 -4.63 12.72 -3.90
CA LEU A 330 -4.53 12.58 -2.44
C LEU A 330 -4.12 13.86 -1.74
N LYS A 331 -3.45 14.78 -2.43
CA LYS A 331 -3.04 16.09 -1.91
C LYS A 331 -2.35 15.97 -0.55
N ASP A 332 -2.89 16.61 0.48
CA ASP A 332 -2.40 16.67 1.86
C ASP A 332 -3.04 15.63 2.80
N ARG A 333 -3.89 14.73 2.28
CA ARG A 333 -4.54 13.71 3.11
C ARG A 333 -3.54 12.81 3.81
N THR A 334 -3.87 12.45 5.04
CA THR A 334 -2.98 11.76 5.97
C THR A 334 -3.19 10.26 5.95
N TYR A 335 -2.16 9.49 5.62
CA TYR A 335 -2.13 8.05 5.84
C TYR A 335 -1.84 7.76 7.32
N ILE A 336 -2.67 6.93 7.94
CA ILE A 336 -2.58 6.60 9.36
C ILE A 336 -2.15 5.15 9.52
N CYS A 337 -1.22 4.87 10.43
CA CYS A 337 -0.91 3.50 10.85
C CYS A 337 -1.20 3.34 12.34
N TYR A 338 -1.93 2.28 12.68
CA TYR A 338 -2.15 1.86 14.06
C TYR A 338 -0.90 1.18 14.62
N LYS A 339 -0.68 1.31 15.93
CA LYS A 339 0.49 0.79 16.64
C LYS A 339 0.54 -0.74 16.69
N TYR A 340 -0.61 -1.38 16.68
CA TYR A 340 -0.74 -2.82 16.90
C TYR A 340 -1.39 -3.51 15.71
N ASN A 341 -1.01 -4.76 15.49
CA ASN A 341 -1.62 -5.62 14.50
C ASN A 341 -2.97 -6.17 15.00
N LEU A 342 -4.03 -6.05 14.19
CA LEU A 342 -5.40 -6.47 14.54
C LEU A 342 -5.83 -7.81 13.91
N PHE A 343 -4.91 -8.50 13.23
CA PHE A 343 -5.24 -9.70 12.47
C PHE A 343 -4.21 -10.79 12.66
N ASP A 344 -4.64 -12.04 12.70
CA ASP A 344 -3.75 -13.18 12.81
C ASP A 344 -3.73 -13.99 11.51
N HIS A 345 -2.55 -14.17 10.92
CA HIS A 345 -2.44 -14.91 9.66
C HIS A 345 -2.41 -16.40 9.92
N LEU A 346 -3.28 -17.13 9.21
CA LEU A 346 -3.44 -18.57 9.31
C LEU A 346 -2.50 -19.33 8.36
N GLY A 347 -2.07 -18.68 7.28
CA GLY A 347 -1.31 -19.31 6.21
C GLY A 347 0.17 -19.50 6.56
N THR A 348 0.63 -20.74 6.65
CA THR A 348 2.07 -21.05 6.84
C THR A 348 2.87 -21.02 5.54
N VAL A 349 2.21 -21.09 4.38
CA VAL A 349 2.83 -21.13 3.06
C VAL A 349 2.21 -20.06 2.16
N SER A 350 3.06 -19.22 1.56
CA SER A 350 2.62 -18.23 0.58
C SER A 350 2.07 -18.90 -0.67
N SER A 351 0.84 -18.55 -1.06
CA SER A 351 0.20 -19.01 -2.31
C SER A 351 0.97 -18.59 -3.57
N LEU A 352 1.76 -17.52 -3.48
CA LEU A 352 2.56 -16.98 -4.58
C LEU A 352 3.96 -17.59 -4.65
N ARG A 353 4.59 -17.87 -3.50
CA ARG A 353 6.03 -18.23 -3.45
C ARG A 353 6.30 -19.70 -3.14
N ALA A 354 5.28 -20.49 -2.76
CA ALA A 354 5.40 -21.89 -2.38
C ALA A 354 6.49 -22.17 -1.32
N SER A 355 6.91 -21.14 -0.58
CA SER A 355 7.90 -21.18 0.49
C SER A 355 7.24 -20.91 1.84
N SER A 356 7.90 -21.30 2.93
CA SER A 356 7.48 -20.91 4.28
C SER A 356 7.43 -19.39 4.37
N SER A 357 6.34 -18.87 4.92
CA SER A 357 6.24 -17.46 5.28
C SER A 357 7.25 -17.13 6.39
N PRO A 358 7.82 -15.91 6.41
CA PRO A 358 8.55 -15.43 7.58
C PRO A 358 7.60 -15.33 8.79
N SER A 359 8.15 -15.19 10.00
CA SER A 359 7.33 -14.89 11.18
C SER A 359 6.68 -13.52 11.00
N TYR A 360 5.35 -13.49 10.90
CA TYR A 360 4.58 -12.25 10.87
C TYR A 360 4.10 -11.88 12.28
N PRO A 361 3.79 -10.59 12.53
CA PRO A 361 3.14 -10.17 13.76
C PRO A 361 1.84 -10.95 13.99
N ARG A 362 1.64 -11.39 15.22
CA ARG A 362 0.40 -12.00 15.73
C ARG A 362 -0.51 -10.92 16.30
N CYS A 363 -1.59 -11.34 16.95
CA CYS A 363 -2.53 -10.42 17.57
C CYS A 363 -1.88 -9.47 18.57
N TYR A 364 -2.10 -8.18 18.35
CA TYR A 364 -1.61 -7.07 19.17
C TYR A 364 -0.09 -6.94 19.25
N ASP A 365 0.65 -7.63 18.39
CA ASP A 365 2.06 -7.36 18.19
C ASP A 365 2.26 -5.98 17.56
N LYS A 366 3.44 -5.41 17.78
CA LYS A 366 3.83 -4.09 17.25
C LYS A 366 3.83 -4.10 15.73
N LEU A 367 3.13 -3.14 15.13
CA LEU A 367 3.04 -2.99 13.68
C LEU A 367 4.06 -1.95 13.18
N GLY A 368 5.29 -2.39 12.93
CA GLY A 368 6.42 -1.53 12.56
C GLY A 368 7.30 -2.10 11.43
N GLU A 369 8.48 -1.53 11.28
CA GLU A 369 9.54 -2.06 10.41
C GLU A 369 10.14 -3.34 11.03
N PRO A 370 10.52 -4.37 10.24
CA PRO A 370 10.49 -4.42 8.78
C PRO A 370 9.19 -4.99 8.19
N THR A 371 8.16 -5.28 9.01
CA THR A 371 6.91 -5.87 8.51
C THR A 371 6.17 -4.93 7.55
N LEU A 372 6.17 -3.64 7.85
CA LEU A 372 5.66 -2.58 6.97
C LEU A 372 6.82 -1.81 6.35
N PHE A 373 6.60 -1.22 5.17
CA PHE A 373 7.52 -0.26 4.59
C PHE A 373 7.75 0.91 5.54
N ALA A 374 8.96 1.47 5.55
CA ALA A 374 9.30 2.54 6.47
C ALA A 374 8.29 3.69 6.44
N ASN A 375 7.82 4.13 5.28
CA ASN A 375 6.88 5.25 5.20
C ASN A 375 5.44 4.90 5.59
N GLU A 376 5.10 3.62 5.72
CA GLU A 376 3.80 3.15 6.19
C GLU A 376 3.81 2.74 7.68
N ALA A 377 4.97 2.33 8.19
CA ALA A 377 5.12 1.74 9.51
C ALA A 377 4.81 2.70 10.66
N PHE A 378 4.35 2.15 11.79
CA PHE A 378 4.19 2.91 13.00
C PHE A 378 5.52 3.51 13.48
N LYS A 379 5.54 4.81 13.77
CA LYS A 379 6.75 5.53 14.17
C LYS A 379 6.93 5.53 15.68
N PHE A 380 7.36 4.39 16.25
CA PHE A 380 7.55 4.20 17.69
C PHE A 380 8.39 5.30 18.36
N ASN A 381 9.46 5.77 17.71
CA ASN A 381 10.34 6.79 18.28
C ASN A 381 9.71 8.20 18.29
N LYS A 382 8.72 8.47 17.43
CA LYS A 382 8.05 9.78 17.32
C LYS A 382 6.71 9.80 18.03
N CYS A 383 5.98 8.70 17.93
CA CYS A 383 4.58 8.57 18.36
C CYS A 383 4.38 7.46 19.40
N GLY A 384 5.42 7.05 20.12
CA GLY A 384 5.31 5.97 21.11
C GLY A 384 4.30 6.23 22.24
N HIS A 385 4.00 7.52 22.50
CA HIS A 385 3.01 8.00 23.46
C HIS A 385 1.56 7.97 22.93
N ASP A 386 1.37 7.70 21.65
CA ASP A 386 0.07 7.57 21.00
C ASP A 386 -0.09 6.13 20.46
N ASP A 387 -1.25 5.82 19.91
CA ASP A 387 -1.54 4.54 19.25
C ASP A 387 -1.74 4.66 17.74
N ILE A 388 -1.67 5.88 17.18
CA ILE A 388 -1.63 6.12 15.75
C ILE A 388 -0.41 6.97 15.34
N THR A 389 0.10 6.75 14.14
CA THR A 389 1.04 7.65 13.47
C THR A 389 0.43 8.18 12.16
N PRO A 390 0.65 9.46 11.79
CA PRO A 390 1.25 10.50 12.62
C PRO A 390 0.38 10.82 13.85
N CYS A 391 1.04 11.03 14.99
CA CYS A 391 0.41 11.47 16.23
C CYS A 391 0.25 12.99 16.24
N GLN A 392 -0.70 13.49 17.03
CA GLN A 392 -0.79 14.94 17.29
C GLN A 392 0.37 15.37 18.20
N GLN A 393 0.97 16.52 17.92
CA GLN A 393 1.94 17.09 18.86
C GLN A 393 1.20 17.59 20.11
N GLN A 394 1.79 17.36 21.27
CA GLN A 394 1.28 17.89 22.54
C GLN A 394 1.20 19.43 22.45
N GLY A 395 0.00 19.98 22.31
CA GLY A 395 -0.25 21.43 22.21
C GLY A 395 -1.25 21.85 21.13
N ASP A 396 -1.50 21.02 20.11
CA ASP A 396 -2.34 21.39 18.96
C ASP A 396 -3.84 21.12 19.13
N VAL A 397 -4.28 20.79 20.34
CA VAL A 397 -5.59 20.18 20.57
C VAL A 397 -6.67 21.23 20.82
N LYS A 398 -7.28 21.72 19.74
CA LYS A 398 -8.70 22.14 19.77
C LYS A 398 -9.53 20.99 19.22
N ILE A 399 -9.95 20.05 20.06
CA ILE A 399 -10.90 19.01 19.64
C ILE A 399 -12.29 19.66 19.59
N PRO A 400 -12.88 19.90 18.40
CA PRO A 400 -14.29 20.22 18.35
C PRO A 400 -15.09 19.01 18.85
N PRO A 401 -16.19 19.21 19.59
CA PRO A 401 -17.10 18.13 19.94
C PRO A 401 -17.68 17.56 18.65
N VAL A 402 -17.23 16.37 18.24
CA VAL A 402 -17.83 15.66 17.12
C VAL A 402 -19.10 14.98 17.63
N MET A 403 -20.25 15.54 17.27
CA MET A 403 -21.51 14.79 17.27
C MET A 403 -21.43 13.75 16.15
N TRP A 404 -20.98 12.55 16.47
CA TRP A 404 -21.35 11.39 15.68
C TRP A 404 -22.85 11.19 15.95
N LYS A 405 -23.70 11.62 15.01
CA LYS A 405 -25.12 11.25 15.01
C LYS A 405 -25.23 9.93 14.24
N PRO A 406 -25.45 8.80 14.92
CA PRO A 406 -25.50 7.48 14.29
C PRO A 406 -26.60 7.35 13.22
#